data_AF-I7LMV9-F1
#
_entry.id   AF-I7LMV9-F1
#
_cell.length_a   1.000
_cell.length_b   1.000
_cell.length_c   1.000
_cell.angle_alpha   90.00
_cell.angle_beta   90.00
_cell.angle_gamma   90.00
#
_symmetry.space_group_name_H-M   'P 1'
#
loop_
_entity.id
_entity.type
_entity.pdbx_description
1 polymer ?
#
loop_
_entity_poly.entity_id
_entity_poly.type
_entity_poly.pdbx_seq_one_letter_code
_entity_poly.pdbx_strand_id
1 'polypeptide(L)'
;MATAFGRKAALGYRDGEPCAHQEMKKNRADYSERVIVCVQHRVQIDTRRPGAELPSPAMWGDGVKKLKKIHAMLYAIEQDPAIVKTILMKYIFFIDLIHHNQRGGLLFDSTYIRMPNGPVDGEALTLASETNRYFSVRQERKNYTSRSKTYTPHSFRAKVPCDLSLFSPYEQGLMAMVLASLKGRQARTVSNLTHELRLWKEFSDGDTIPLDYFNLTDNEIALLERNGLHVDGFQRTFCRTMMGIAQENADAIHPLNAARVAAVEQVLDDLIRRYPLPALEMFYDAYLAWDDAFRSALRIDPGRAPRLTATCCDAVCYISSAAYAGEGQSAGVRAYCEEIEDEFNAVAVDLARE
;
A
#
# COMPACT_ATOMS: atom_id res chain seq x y z
N MET A 1 -1.16 43.09 51.07
CA MET A 1 -2.48 43.71 51.32
C MET A 1 -3.36 43.39 50.12
N ALA A 2 -4.27 42.42 50.27
CA ALA A 2 -5.68 42.64 50.65
C ALA A 2 -6.52 42.93 49.38
N THR A 3 -7.12 41.89 48.77
CA THR A 3 -8.54 41.45 48.91
C THR A 3 -9.51 42.34 48.12
N ALA A 4 -10.17 41.86 47.06
CA ALA A 4 -11.34 40.94 46.99
C ALA A 4 -12.63 41.75 46.73
N PHE A 5 -13.41 41.45 45.69
CA PHE A 5 -14.72 40.75 45.68
C PHE A 5 -15.45 41.28 44.43
N GLY A 6 -16.34 40.60 43.69
CA GLY A 6 -17.11 39.34 43.75
C GLY A 6 -18.03 39.34 42.50
N ARG A 7 -18.90 38.39 42.15
CA ARG A 7 -19.38 37.11 42.70
C ARG A 7 -20.32 36.47 41.64
N LYS A 8 -20.26 35.13 41.53
CA LYS A 8 -21.34 34.09 41.43
C LYS A 8 -22.37 34.15 40.27
N ALA A 9 -22.88 33.04 39.71
CA ALA A 9 -23.25 31.72 40.26
C ALA A 9 -23.17 30.60 39.16
N ALA A 10 -22.67 29.37 39.40
CA ALA A 10 -23.26 28.16 40.04
C ALA A 10 -24.19 27.36 39.08
N LEU A 11 -24.25 26.03 38.92
CA LEU A 11 -23.87 24.76 39.60
C LEU A 11 -23.70 23.67 38.49
N GLY A 12 -23.09 22.49 38.62
CA GLY A 12 -22.52 21.69 39.71
C GLY A 12 -22.53 20.20 39.30
N TYR A 13 -21.56 19.38 39.74
CA TYR A 13 -21.73 18.08 40.41
C TYR A 13 -20.34 17.49 40.77
N ARG A 14 -20.30 16.78 41.91
CA ARG A 14 -19.15 16.46 42.80
C ARG A 14 -18.44 15.12 42.54
N ASP A 15 -17.14 15.15 42.79
CA ASP A 15 -16.26 14.33 43.67
C ASP A 15 -16.55 12.85 44.02
N GLY A 16 -15.47 12.06 44.01
CA GLY A 16 -15.33 10.76 44.69
C GLY A 16 -13.99 10.04 44.42
N GLU A 17 -12.92 10.50 45.08
CA GLU A 17 -11.52 10.00 45.16
C GLU A 17 -11.33 8.61 45.89
N PRO A 18 -10.12 8.07 46.18
CA PRO A 18 -9.18 7.35 45.28
C PRO A 18 -8.69 6.00 45.91
N CYS A 19 -7.81 5.22 45.27
CA CYS A 19 -6.95 4.30 46.04
C CYS A 19 -5.62 3.96 45.35
N ALA A 20 -4.62 3.79 46.20
CA ALA A 20 -3.19 3.87 45.93
C ALA A 20 -2.53 2.54 45.53
N HIS A 21 -1.33 2.69 44.97
CA HIS A 21 -0.20 1.77 44.93
C HIS A 21 -0.28 0.48 45.78
N GLN A 22 -0.05 -0.65 45.12
CA GLN A 22 0.57 -1.82 45.75
C GLN A 22 1.68 -2.36 44.83
N GLU A 23 2.91 -2.35 45.35
CA GLU A 23 4.04 -3.08 44.81
C GLU A 23 3.77 -4.59 44.87
N MET A 24 4.13 -5.35 43.83
CA MET A 24 4.47 -6.76 43.97
C MET A 24 5.74 -7.09 43.19
N LYS A 25 6.85 -7.20 43.94
CA LYS A 25 8.05 -7.94 43.55
C LYS A 25 7.76 -9.45 43.62
N LYS A 26 8.26 -10.17 42.60
CA LYS A 26 8.67 -11.58 42.57
C LYS A 26 7.64 -12.63 43.03
N ASN A 27 7.22 -13.48 42.10
CA ASN A 27 7.49 -14.92 42.24
C ASN A 27 7.55 -15.64 40.89
N ARG A 28 8.54 -16.53 40.84
CA ARG A 28 8.94 -17.43 39.76
C ARG A 28 8.22 -18.76 40.02
N ALA A 29 7.84 -19.46 38.94
CA ALA A 29 7.21 -20.78 38.91
C ALA A 29 5.70 -20.79 39.21
N ASP A 30 4.89 -20.73 38.15
CA ASP A 30 3.98 -21.82 37.76
C ASP A 30 3.25 -21.38 36.49
N TYR A 31 3.49 -22.03 35.35
CA TYR A 31 2.59 -22.11 34.18
C TYR A 31 3.32 -22.93 33.10
N SER A 32 3.50 -24.22 33.39
CA SER A 32 3.67 -25.24 32.37
C SER A 32 2.31 -25.76 31.92
N GLU A 33 2.24 -26.17 30.65
CA GLU A 33 1.17 -26.96 30.03
C GLU A 33 -0.06 -26.21 29.47
N ARG A 34 0.18 -25.45 28.39
CA ARG A 34 -0.59 -25.63 27.14
C ARG A 34 0.36 -25.61 25.96
N VAL A 35 0.70 -26.81 25.51
CA VAL A 35 1.48 -27.10 24.31
C VAL A 35 0.67 -26.66 23.09
N ILE A 36 1.02 -25.52 22.49
CA ILE A 36 0.65 -25.20 21.11
C ILE A 36 1.80 -25.71 20.24
N VAL A 37 1.51 -26.75 19.45
CA VAL A 37 2.43 -27.34 18.48
C VAL A 37 2.64 -26.35 17.34
N CYS A 38 3.69 -25.53 17.42
CA CYS A 38 4.22 -24.81 16.25
C CYS A 38 5.03 -25.82 15.41
N VAL A 39 4.45 -26.27 14.30
CA VAL A 39 5.16 -27.08 13.31
C VAL A 39 6.12 -26.16 12.56
N GLN A 40 7.40 -26.14 12.98
CA GLN A 40 8.49 -25.62 12.18
C GLN A 40 8.70 -26.53 10.96
N HIS A 41 8.23 -26.12 9.78
CA HIS A 41 8.76 -26.67 8.53
C HIS A 41 10.10 -25.99 8.25
N ARG A 42 11.20 -26.66 8.64
CA ARG A 42 12.52 -26.42 8.06
C ARG A 42 12.46 -26.87 6.60
N VAL A 43 12.36 -25.92 5.68
CA VAL A 43 12.67 -26.17 4.26
C VAL A 43 14.19 -26.23 4.15
N GLN A 44 14.74 -27.43 4.01
CA GLN A 44 16.10 -27.61 3.49
C GLN A 44 16.08 -27.16 2.02
N ILE A 45 16.81 -26.10 1.71
CA ILE A 45 17.05 -25.64 0.35
C ILE A 45 18.01 -26.65 -0.29
N ASP A 46 17.48 -27.52 -1.15
CA ASP A 46 18.26 -28.38 -2.03
C ASP A 46 18.81 -27.53 -3.19
N THR A 47 20.07 -27.14 -3.07
CA THR A 47 20.82 -26.43 -4.11
C THR A 47 21.25 -27.42 -5.20
N ARG A 48 20.35 -27.77 -6.11
CA ARG A 48 20.72 -28.44 -7.38
C ARG A 48 19.63 -28.40 -8.46
N ARG A 49 19.60 -27.35 -9.27
CA ARG A 49 19.26 -27.44 -10.71
C ARG A 49 20.04 -26.41 -11.54
N PRO A 50 20.75 -26.82 -12.60
CA PRO A 50 21.49 -25.93 -13.49
C PRO A 50 20.62 -25.44 -14.65
N GLY A 51 20.86 -24.21 -15.11
CA GLY A 51 20.50 -23.74 -16.44
C GLY A 51 19.11 -23.10 -16.57
N ALA A 52 18.97 -21.88 -16.08
CA ALA A 52 18.06 -20.90 -16.67
C ALA A 52 18.85 -19.60 -16.82
N GLU A 53 19.31 -19.32 -18.03
CA GLU A 53 19.91 -18.03 -18.37
C GLU A 53 18.90 -16.92 -18.02
N LEU A 54 19.30 -16.04 -17.10
CA LEU A 54 18.54 -14.84 -16.76
C LEU A 54 18.62 -13.87 -17.94
N PRO A 55 17.50 -13.38 -18.47
CA PRO A 55 17.51 -12.40 -19.56
C PRO A 55 18.07 -11.05 -19.07
N SER A 56 18.52 -10.21 -20.01
CA SER A 56 19.35 -9.02 -19.72
C SER A 56 18.58 -7.83 -19.06
N PRO A 57 19.30 -6.90 -18.39
CA PRO A 57 18.73 -5.91 -17.47
C PRO A 57 17.80 -4.85 -18.07
N ALA A 58 17.84 -4.62 -19.38
CA ALA A 58 17.00 -3.61 -20.05
C ALA A 58 15.56 -4.10 -20.30
N MET A 59 15.29 -5.40 -20.13
CA MET A 59 13.96 -6.02 -20.28
C MET A 59 13.25 -6.25 -18.93
N TRP A 60 13.80 -5.76 -17.82
CA TRP A 60 13.34 -6.13 -16.47
C TRP A 60 12.15 -5.31 -15.95
N GLY A 61 11.92 -4.08 -16.43
CA GLY A 61 10.82 -3.23 -15.94
C GLY A 61 9.42 -3.80 -16.23
N ASP A 62 9.11 -3.97 -17.52
CA ASP A 62 7.77 -4.40 -17.97
C ASP A 62 7.48 -5.85 -17.59
N GLY A 63 8.51 -6.71 -17.61
CA GLY A 63 8.39 -8.12 -17.24
C GLY A 63 8.00 -8.32 -15.78
N VAL A 64 8.59 -7.54 -14.87
CA VAL A 64 8.30 -7.61 -13.43
C VAL A 64 6.91 -7.08 -13.11
N LYS A 65 6.49 -5.95 -13.69
CA LYS A 65 5.14 -5.40 -13.45
C LYS A 65 4.04 -6.33 -13.96
N LYS A 66 4.25 -6.95 -15.13
CA LYS A 66 3.36 -7.99 -15.66
C LYS A 66 3.29 -9.21 -14.74
N LEU A 67 4.44 -9.65 -14.20
CA LEU A 67 4.49 -10.74 -13.25
C LEU A 67 3.73 -10.39 -11.96
N LYS A 68 3.96 -9.19 -11.38
CA LYS A 68 3.19 -8.67 -10.24
C LYS A 68 1.69 -8.70 -10.53
N LYS A 69 1.23 -8.22 -11.69
CA LYS A 69 -0.20 -8.26 -12.08
C LYS A 69 -0.79 -9.68 -11.99
N ILE A 70 -0.08 -10.68 -12.52
CA ILE A 70 -0.50 -12.08 -12.49
C ILE A 70 -0.56 -12.60 -11.05
N HIS A 71 0.45 -12.32 -10.24
CA HIS A 71 0.49 -12.78 -8.85
C HIS A 71 -0.53 -12.05 -7.96
N ALA A 72 -0.90 -10.80 -8.29
CA ALA A 72 -2.01 -10.11 -7.65
C ALA A 72 -3.36 -10.78 -7.99
N MET A 73 -3.57 -11.20 -9.25
CA MET A 73 -4.75 -11.98 -9.60
C MET A 73 -4.79 -13.33 -8.87
N LEU A 74 -3.66 -14.03 -8.74
CA LEU A 74 -3.55 -15.27 -7.98
C LEU A 74 -3.90 -15.07 -6.51
N TYR A 75 -3.39 -14.00 -5.89
CA TYR A 75 -3.72 -13.63 -4.52
C TYR A 75 -5.23 -13.50 -4.33
N ALA A 76 -5.90 -12.73 -5.20
CA ALA A 76 -7.36 -12.56 -5.11
C ALA A 76 -8.12 -13.89 -5.30
N ILE A 77 -7.68 -14.74 -6.22
CA ILE A 77 -8.31 -16.06 -6.49
C ILE A 77 -8.13 -17.02 -5.31
N GLU A 78 -6.98 -17.00 -4.64
CA GLU A 78 -6.70 -17.86 -3.48
C GLU A 78 -7.46 -17.40 -2.24
N GLN A 79 -7.49 -16.09 -1.99
CA GLN A 79 -8.13 -15.49 -0.81
C GLN A 79 -9.65 -15.35 -0.95
N ASP A 80 -10.18 -15.33 -2.17
CA ASP A 80 -11.60 -15.40 -2.49
C ASP A 80 -11.86 -16.35 -3.67
N PRO A 81 -11.96 -17.68 -3.43
CA PRO A 81 -12.24 -18.66 -4.48
C PRO A 81 -13.59 -18.46 -5.20
N ALA A 82 -14.48 -17.63 -4.64
CA ALA A 82 -15.77 -17.28 -5.22
C ALA A 82 -15.70 -15.99 -6.06
N ILE A 83 -14.54 -15.36 -6.18
CA ILE A 83 -14.37 -14.11 -6.93
C ILE A 83 -14.80 -14.30 -8.38
N VAL A 84 -15.65 -13.39 -8.86
CA VAL A 84 -16.13 -13.38 -10.24
C VAL A 84 -15.30 -12.44 -11.10
N LYS A 85 -15.27 -12.70 -12.41
CA LYS A 85 -14.42 -11.96 -13.37
C LYS A 85 -14.53 -10.44 -13.24
N THR A 86 -15.75 -9.91 -13.12
CA THR A 86 -15.96 -8.46 -12.94
C THR A 86 -15.25 -7.93 -11.70
N ILE A 87 -15.36 -8.61 -10.55
CA ILE A 87 -14.71 -8.19 -9.32
C ILE A 87 -13.20 -8.31 -9.44
N LEU A 88 -12.68 -9.37 -10.07
CA LEU A 88 -11.25 -9.54 -10.31
C LEU A 88 -10.67 -8.42 -11.19
N MET A 89 -11.39 -7.96 -12.22
CA MET A 89 -10.94 -6.80 -13.01
C MET A 89 -10.94 -5.50 -12.21
N LYS A 90 -11.91 -5.34 -11.30
CA LYS A 90 -11.99 -4.18 -10.40
C LYS A 90 -10.89 -4.18 -9.35
N TYR A 91 -10.54 -5.37 -8.88
CA TYR A 91 -9.43 -5.55 -7.96
C TYR A 91 -8.12 -5.00 -8.53
N ILE A 92 -7.76 -5.40 -9.75
CA ILE A 92 -6.57 -4.89 -10.44
C ILE A 92 -6.65 -3.37 -10.67
N PHE A 93 -7.80 -2.89 -11.14
CA PHE A 93 -8.03 -1.46 -11.34
C PHE A 93 -7.84 -0.63 -10.08
N PHE A 94 -8.44 -1.04 -8.95
CA PHE A 94 -8.35 -0.27 -7.71
C PHE A 94 -6.94 -0.29 -7.12
N ILE A 95 -6.17 -1.37 -7.27
CA ILE A 95 -4.77 -1.38 -6.86
C ILE A 95 -3.99 -0.30 -7.61
N ASP A 96 -4.08 -0.28 -8.94
CA ASP A 96 -3.38 0.73 -9.75
C ASP A 96 -3.87 2.16 -9.44
N LEU A 97 -5.18 2.35 -9.28
CA LEU A 97 -5.77 3.65 -8.96
C LEU A 97 -5.25 4.20 -7.63
N ILE A 98 -5.24 3.37 -6.59
CA ILE A 98 -4.82 3.78 -5.25
C ILE A 98 -3.31 3.98 -5.22
N HIS A 99 -2.55 3.05 -5.81
CA HIS A 99 -1.11 3.17 -5.93
C HIS A 99 -0.73 4.46 -6.68
N HIS A 100 -1.38 4.79 -7.79
CA HIS A 100 -1.14 6.04 -8.51
C HIS A 100 -1.40 7.28 -7.65
N ASN A 101 -2.48 7.29 -6.87
CA ASN A 101 -2.78 8.45 -6.03
C ASN A 101 -1.82 8.59 -4.85
N GLN A 102 -1.28 7.48 -4.33
CA GLN A 102 -0.35 7.47 -3.20
C GLN A 102 1.13 7.62 -3.62
N ARG A 103 1.51 7.11 -4.79
CA ARG A 103 2.91 6.98 -5.26
C ARG A 103 3.22 7.76 -6.54
N GLY A 104 2.21 8.25 -7.25
CA GLY A 104 2.40 8.95 -8.52
C GLY A 104 2.61 8.04 -9.74
N GLY A 105 2.45 6.71 -9.60
CA GLY A 105 2.57 5.76 -10.72
C GLY A 105 1.67 4.53 -10.55
N LEU A 106 1.41 3.81 -11.64
CA LEU A 106 0.64 2.56 -11.62
C LEU A 106 1.54 1.40 -11.16
N LEU A 107 1.03 0.51 -10.32
CA LEU A 107 1.78 -0.66 -9.83
C LEU A 107 2.06 -1.64 -10.98
N PHE A 108 1.08 -1.83 -11.86
CA PHE A 108 1.14 -2.82 -12.94
C PHE A 108 1.38 -2.23 -14.33
N ASP A 109 1.53 -0.91 -14.44
CA ASP A 109 1.64 -0.18 -15.73
C ASP A 109 0.50 -0.46 -16.71
N SER A 110 -0.70 -0.70 -16.16
CA SER A 110 -1.85 -1.11 -16.95
C SER A 110 -2.39 0.04 -17.79
N THR A 111 -2.83 -0.27 -19.01
CA THR A 111 -3.66 0.64 -19.81
C THR A 111 -5.12 0.22 -19.66
N TYR A 112 -5.96 1.14 -19.20
CA TYR A 112 -7.36 0.84 -18.91
C TYR A 112 -8.28 1.32 -20.02
N ILE A 113 -9.22 0.45 -20.38
CA ILE A 113 -10.29 0.75 -21.34
C ILE A 113 -11.60 0.89 -20.58
N ARG A 114 -12.40 1.91 -20.91
CA ARG A 114 -13.75 2.06 -20.36
C ARG A 114 -14.66 0.98 -20.95
N MET A 115 -15.26 0.16 -20.10
CA MET A 115 -16.20 -0.90 -20.48
C MET A 115 -17.56 -0.73 -19.75
N PRO A 116 -18.63 -1.44 -20.18
CA PRO A 116 -19.97 -1.23 -19.62
C PRO A 116 -20.09 -1.52 -18.12
N ASN A 117 -19.21 -2.36 -17.58
CA ASN A 117 -19.15 -2.72 -16.16
C ASN A 117 -18.00 -2.00 -15.43
N GLY A 118 -17.45 -0.95 -16.04
CA GLY A 118 -16.39 -0.08 -15.55
C GLY A 118 -15.03 -0.31 -16.23
N PRO A 119 -13.95 0.37 -15.78
CA PRO A 119 -12.60 0.23 -16.35
C PRO A 119 -12.03 -1.19 -16.27
N VAL A 120 -11.26 -1.58 -17.29
CA VAL A 120 -10.62 -2.91 -17.40
C VAL A 120 -9.24 -2.80 -18.05
N ASP A 121 -8.25 -3.49 -17.49
CA ASP A 121 -6.95 -3.75 -18.12
C ASP A 121 -7.08 -4.90 -19.14
N GLY A 122 -6.65 -4.66 -20.38
CA GLY A 122 -6.84 -5.62 -21.49
C GLY A 122 -6.07 -6.94 -21.30
N GLU A 123 -4.87 -6.88 -20.70
CA GLU A 123 -4.08 -8.08 -20.44
C GLU A 123 -4.69 -8.94 -19.33
N ALA A 124 -5.08 -8.33 -18.22
CA ALA A 124 -5.77 -9.01 -17.11
C ALA A 124 -7.09 -9.63 -17.60
N LEU A 125 -7.82 -8.92 -18.48
CA LEU A 125 -9.05 -9.44 -19.08
C LEU A 125 -8.77 -10.68 -19.93
N THR A 126 -7.73 -10.64 -20.75
CA THR A 126 -7.32 -11.76 -21.60
C THR A 126 -6.93 -12.96 -20.75
N LEU A 127 -6.09 -12.77 -19.74
CA LEU A 127 -5.70 -13.80 -18.77
C LEU A 127 -6.91 -14.41 -18.05
N ALA A 128 -7.88 -13.58 -17.64
CA ALA A 128 -9.09 -14.02 -16.94
C ALA A 128 -10.16 -14.63 -17.86
N SER A 129 -9.97 -14.66 -19.18
CA SER A 129 -10.95 -15.21 -20.12
C SER A 129 -10.75 -16.70 -20.40
N GLU A 130 -9.51 -17.18 -20.28
CA GLU A 130 -9.11 -18.52 -20.70
C GLU A 130 -8.22 -19.20 -19.66
N THR A 131 -8.31 -20.53 -19.63
CA THR A 131 -7.42 -21.34 -18.80
C THR A 131 -5.98 -21.17 -19.29
N ASN A 132 -5.06 -20.88 -18.37
CA ASN A 132 -3.66 -20.64 -18.69
C ASN A 132 -2.74 -21.42 -17.71
N ARG A 133 -1.44 -21.13 -17.72
CA ARG A 133 -0.46 -21.83 -16.87
C ARG A 133 -0.62 -21.53 -15.37
N TYR A 134 -1.19 -20.39 -15.01
CA TYR A 134 -1.29 -19.92 -13.63
C TYR A 134 -2.60 -20.30 -12.95
N PHE A 135 -3.72 -20.25 -13.68
CA PHE A 135 -5.04 -20.62 -13.15
C PHE A 135 -5.94 -21.19 -14.24
N SER A 136 -6.92 -22.01 -13.83
CA SER A 136 -8.00 -22.47 -14.69
C SER A 136 -9.21 -21.55 -14.60
N VAL A 137 -9.86 -21.36 -15.74
CA VAL A 137 -11.10 -20.58 -15.88
C VAL A 137 -12.19 -21.53 -16.35
N ARG A 138 -13.25 -21.68 -15.56
CA ARG A 138 -14.44 -22.45 -15.94
C ARG A 138 -15.58 -21.50 -16.25
N GLN A 139 -16.18 -21.69 -17.42
CA GLN A 139 -17.36 -20.96 -17.85
C GLN A 139 -18.59 -21.83 -17.59
N GLU A 140 -19.47 -21.41 -16.68
CA GLU A 140 -20.72 -22.11 -16.46
C GLU A 140 -21.81 -21.46 -17.33
N ARG A 141 -22.20 -22.14 -18.41
CA ARG A 141 -23.39 -21.73 -19.18
C ARG A 141 -24.62 -22.00 -18.33
N LYS A 142 -25.18 -20.96 -17.72
CA LYS A 142 -26.51 -21.02 -17.13
C LYS A 142 -27.54 -20.74 -18.22
N ASN A 143 -28.31 -21.75 -18.60
CA ASN A 143 -29.47 -21.59 -19.47
C ASN A 143 -30.55 -20.84 -18.69
N TYR A 144 -30.56 -19.51 -18.81
CA TYR A 144 -31.72 -18.75 -18.40
C TYR A 144 -32.76 -18.75 -19.53
N THR A 145 -34.04 -18.65 -19.16
CA THR A 145 -35.16 -18.59 -20.10
C THR A 145 -34.96 -17.48 -21.14
N SER A 146 -35.59 -17.64 -22.31
CA SER A 146 -35.37 -16.84 -23.55
C SER A 146 -35.51 -15.30 -23.43
N ARG A 147 -35.87 -14.77 -22.25
CA ARG A 147 -36.01 -13.34 -21.97
C ARG A 147 -34.87 -12.70 -21.18
N SER A 148 -33.91 -13.46 -20.64
CA SER A 148 -32.78 -12.86 -19.91
C SER A 148 -31.47 -13.04 -20.68
N LYS A 149 -30.70 -11.96 -20.85
CA LYS A 149 -29.33 -12.00 -21.38
C LYS A 149 -28.53 -13.10 -20.69
N THR A 150 -27.97 -14.03 -21.46
CA THR A 150 -27.16 -15.14 -20.96
C THR A 150 -25.86 -14.59 -20.37
N TYR A 151 -25.80 -14.42 -19.05
CA TYR A 151 -24.55 -14.18 -18.36
C TYR A 151 -23.83 -15.53 -18.18
N THR A 152 -22.60 -15.63 -18.67
CA THR A 152 -21.76 -16.81 -18.46
C THR A 152 -20.80 -16.49 -17.31
N PRO A 153 -21.12 -16.88 -16.06
CA PRO A 153 -20.19 -16.70 -14.95
C PRO A 153 -18.89 -17.47 -15.20
N HIS A 154 -17.77 -16.81 -14.92
CA HIS A 154 -16.45 -17.41 -14.84
C HIS A 154 -16.14 -17.73 -13.38
N SER A 155 -15.69 -18.95 -13.12
CA SER A 155 -15.04 -19.33 -11.86
C SER A 155 -13.56 -19.63 -12.10
N PHE A 156 -12.74 -19.35 -11.09
CA PHE A 156 -11.30 -19.44 -11.16
C PHE A 156 -10.78 -20.48 -10.17
N ARG A 157 -9.68 -21.13 -10.52
CA ARG A 157 -8.92 -21.98 -9.60
C ARG A 157 -7.43 -21.83 -9.88
N ALA A 158 -6.67 -21.40 -8.88
CA ALA A 158 -5.22 -21.29 -8.95
C ALA A 158 -4.59 -22.67 -9.25
N LYS A 159 -3.59 -22.68 -10.12
CA LYS A 159 -2.75 -23.86 -10.44
C LYS A 159 -1.37 -23.75 -9.83
N VAL A 160 -0.92 -22.53 -9.55
CA VAL A 160 0.34 -22.21 -8.87
C VAL A 160 0.02 -21.26 -7.71
N PRO A 161 0.79 -21.32 -6.61
CA PRO A 161 0.60 -20.39 -5.51
C PRO A 161 0.91 -18.95 -5.92
N CYS A 162 0.23 -17.98 -5.31
CA CYS A 162 0.68 -16.59 -5.31
C CYS A 162 2.11 -16.50 -4.74
N ASP A 163 2.90 -15.57 -5.27
CA ASP A 163 4.26 -15.29 -4.80
C ASP A 163 4.26 -13.89 -4.23
N LEU A 164 4.17 -13.81 -2.91
CA LEU A 164 4.14 -12.53 -2.19
C LEU A 164 5.53 -11.88 -2.11
N SER A 165 6.62 -12.63 -2.36
CA SER A 165 7.98 -12.07 -2.34
C SER A 165 8.23 -11.05 -3.46
N LEU A 166 7.37 -11.05 -4.48
CA LEU A 166 7.40 -10.06 -5.54
C LEU A 166 6.96 -8.67 -5.06
N PHE A 167 6.23 -8.59 -3.95
CA PHE A 167 5.56 -7.37 -3.50
C PHE A 167 6.21 -6.81 -2.22
N SER A 168 6.34 -5.49 -2.14
CA SER A 168 6.72 -4.85 -0.89
C SER A 168 5.63 -5.01 0.18
N PRO A 169 5.95 -4.89 1.48
CA PRO A 169 4.94 -4.99 2.55
C PRO A 169 3.76 -4.02 2.35
N TYR A 170 4.04 -2.82 1.84
CA TYR A 170 3.00 -1.86 1.44
C TYR A 170 2.09 -2.43 0.34
N GLU A 171 2.67 -2.94 -0.76
CA GLU A 171 1.89 -3.47 -1.88
C GLU A 171 1.04 -4.68 -1.45
N GLN A 172 1.56 -5.54 -0.56
CA GLN A 172 0.79 -6.63 0.05
C GLN A 172 -0.39 -6.10 0.88
N GLY A 173 -0.15 -5.07 1.69
CA GLY A 173 -1.20 -4.38 2.46
C GLY A 173 -2.27 -3.75 1.57
N LEU A 174 -1.86 -3.09 0.48
CA LEU A 174 -2.76 -2.53 -0.53
C LEU A 174 -3.61 -3.61 -1.19
N MET A 175 -2.99 -4.72 -1.61
CA MET A 175 -3.67 -5.89 -2.16
C MET A 175 -4.70 -6.47 -1.19
N ALA A 176 -4.35 -6.58 0.09
CA ALA A 176 -5.26 -7.06 1.13
C ALA A 176 -6.43 -6.10 1.37
N MET A 177 -6.16 -4.79 1.49
CA MET A 177 -7.17 -3.75 1.69
C MET A 177 -8.18 -3.70 0.53
N VAL A 178 -7.69 -3.67 -0.72
CA VAL A 178 -8.59 -3.65 -1.88
C VAL A 178 -9.44 -4.92 -1.91
N LEU A 179 -8.86 -6.09 -1.67
CA LEU A 179 -9.62 -7.33 -1.66
C LEU A 179 -10.67 -7.34 -0.55
N ALA A 180 -10.31 -6.94 0.67
CA ALA A 180 -11.23 -6.87 1.81
C ALA A 180 -12.43 -5.96 1.50
N SER A 181 -12.19 -4.83 0.83
CA SER A 181 -13.25 -3.89 0.44
C SER A 181 -14.16 -4.41 -0.66
N LEU A 182 -13.70 -5.33 -1.51
CA LEU A 182 -14.49 -5.93 -2.59
C LEU A 182 -15.17 -7.24 -2.22
N LYS A 183 -14.57 -8.02 -1.31
CA LYS A 183 -14.99 -9.38 -0.95
C LYS A 183 -16.43 -9.40 -0.46
N GLY A 184 -17.21 -10.36 -0.96
CA GLY A 184 -18.63 -10.53 -0.62
C GLY A 184 -19.59 -9.50 -1.22
N ARG A 185 -19.10 -8.46 -1.92
CA ARG A 185 -19.97 -7.51 -2.62
C ARG A 185 -20.48 -8.11 -3.93
N GLN A 186 -21.68 -7.68 -4.35
CA GLN A 186 -22.18 -8.02 -5.68
C GLN A 186 -21.40 -7.25 -6.75
N ALA A 187 -21.13 -7.91 -7.88
CA ALA A 187 -20.42 -7.29 -9.01
C ALA A 187 -21.06 -5.96 -9.46
N ARG A 188 -22.40 -5.87 -9.43
CA ARG A 188 -23.14 -4.63 -9.73
C ARG A 188 -22.78 -3.49 -8.78
N THR A 189 -22.69 -3.77 -7.48
CA THR A 189 -22.31 -2.77 -6.47
C THR A 189 -20.91 -2.23 -6.72
N VAL A 190 -19.96 -3.11 -7.04
CA VAL A 190 -18.58 -2.71 -7.35
C VAL A 190 -18.51 -1.92 -8.67
N SER A 191 -19.26 -2.33 -9.69
CA SER A 191 -19.34 -1.58 -10.96
C SER A 191 -19.92 -0.17 -10.74
N ASN A 192 -21.01 -0.05 -9.97
CA ASN A 192 -21.60 1.26 -9.64
C ASN A 192 -20.57 2.18 -8.97
N LEU A 193 -19.72 1.67 -8.08
CA LEU A 193 -18.64 2.46 -7.48
C LEU A 193 -17.70 3.06 -8.55
N THR A 194 -17.27 2.26 -9.53
CA THR A 194 -16.45 2.80 -10.63
C THR A 194 -17.20 3.72 -11.59
N HIS A 195 -18.51 3.56 -11.72
CA HIS A 195 -19.33 4.42 -12.58
C HIS A 195 -19.54 5.82 -11.99
N GLU A 196 -19.33 5.97 -10.67
CA GLU A 196 -19.35 7.28 -10.03
C GLU A 196 -18.09 8.11 -10.28
N LEU A 197 -17.00 7.46 -10.73
CA LEU A 197 -15.73 8.13 -11.02
C LEU A 197 -15.78 8.84 -12.37
N ARG A 198 -15.07 9.96 -12.43
CA ARG A 198 -14.98 10.83 -13.61
C ARG A 198 -14.39 10.10 -14.82
N LEU A 199 -13.38 9.26 -14.57
CA LEU A 199 -12.75 8.37 -15.56
C LEU A 199 -13.70 7.38 -16.24
N TRP A 200 -14.89 7.16 -15.69
CA TRP A 200 -15.92 6.35 -16.34
C TRP A 200 -17.04 7.20 -16.95
N LYS A 201 -17.38 8.32 -16.31
CA LYS A 201 -18.45 9.23 -16.75
C LYS A 201 -18.10 10.00 -18.02
N GLU A 202 -16.84 10.35 -18.22
CA GLU A 202 -16.41 11.23 -19.31
C GLU A 202 -16.01 10.51 -20.60
N PHE A 203 -15.96 9.17 -20.59
CA PHE A 203 -15.49 8.36 -21.72
C PHE A 203 -16.54 7.36 -22.22
N SER A 204 -16.47 7.01 -23.50
CA SER A 204 -17.35 6.04 -24.16
C SER A 204 -16.81 4.61 -24.09
N ASP A 205 -17.67 3.62 -24.30
CA ASP A 205 -17.24 2.21 -24.26
C ASP A 205 -16.22 1.94 -25.37
N GLY A 206 -15.07 1.35 -24.99
CA GLY A 206 -13.96 1.11 -25.89
C GLY A 206 -12.87 2.19 -25.86
N ASP A 207 -13.13 3.34 -25.23
CA ASP A 207 -12.13 4.39 -25.11
C ASP A 207 -11.03 4.00 -24.12
N THR A 208 -9.79 4.33 -24.47
CA THR A 208 -8.67 4.27 -23.52
C THR A 208 -8.80 5.42 -22.53
N ILE A 209 -8.73 5.12 -21.24
CA ILE A 209 -8.78 6.09 -20.17
C ILE A 209 -7.38 6.71 -20.01
N PRO A 210 -7.22 8.04 -20.22
CA PRO A 210 -5.93 8.70 -20.05
C PRO A 210 -5.44 8.66 -18.60
N LEU A 211 -4.12 8.59 -18.41
CA LEU A 211 -3.52 8.50 -17.08
C LEU A 211 -3.87 9.69 -16.19
N ASP A 212 -4.01 10.90 -16.75
CA ASP A 212 -4.37 12.11 -15.98
C ASP A 212 -5.70 11.97 -15.24
N TYR A 213 -6.61 11.12 -15.73
CA TYR A 213 -7.89 10.83 -15.07
C TYR A 213 -7.79 9.90 -13.87
N PHE A 214 -6.61 9.33 -13.61
CA PHE A 214 -6.31 8.62 -12.37
C PHE A 214 -6.00 9.56 -11.22
N ASN A 215 -5.75 10.85 -11.46
CA ASN A 215 -5.66 11.85 -10.39
C ASN A 215 -7.06 12.11 -9.83
N LEU A 216 -7.33 11.56 -8.65
CA LEU A 216 -8.64 11.66 -8.02
C LEU A 216 -8.86 13.05 -7.44
N THR A 217 -10.08 13.54 -7.62
CA THR A 217 -10.58 14.72 -6.92
C THR A 217 -10.92 14.40 -5.46
N ASP A 218 -11.00 15.42 -4.60
CA ASP A 218 -11.36 15.24 -3.18
C ASP A 218 -12.70 14.50 -3.00
N ASN A 219 -13.66 14.75 -3.90
CA ASN A 219 -14.96 14.08 -3.89
C ASN A 219 -14.86 12.58 -4.21
N GLU A 220 -14.00 12.21 -5.16
CA GLU A 220 -13.77 10.81 -5.54
C GLU A 220 -12.97 10.08 -4.46
N ILE A 221 -11.98 10.75 -3.85
CA ILE A 221 -11.28 10.25 -2.67
C ILE A 221 -12.29 9.94 -1.56
N ALA A 222 -13.12 10.91 -1.18
CA ALA A 222 -14.13 10.71 -0.14
C ALA A 222 -15.13 9.59 -0.49
N LEU A 223 -15.43 9.39 -1.77
CA LEU A 223 -16.25 8.28 -2.23
C LEU A 223 -15.56 6.92 -2.00
N LEU A 224 -14.27 6.81 -2.32
CA LEU A 224 -13.50 5.58 -2.13
C LEU A 224 -13.30 5.26 -0.64
N GLU A 225 -12.99 6.27 0.17
CA GLU A 225 -12.84 6.15 1.64
C GLU A 225 -14.12 5.58 2.29
N ARG A 226 -15.29 6.10 1.92
CA ARG A 226 -16.60 5.58 2.39
C ARG A 226 -16.86 4.13 2.01
N ASN A 227 -16.10 3.59 1.05
CA ASN A 227 -16.20 2.21 0.59
C ASN A 227 -15.05 1.33 1.08
N GLY A 228 -14.23 1.80 2.02
CA GLY A 228 -13.10 1.06 2.59
C GLY A 228 -11.85 1.05 1.69
N LEU A 229 -11.81 1.89 0.66
CA LEU A 229 -10.66 2.02 -0.22
C LEU A 229 -9.87 3.26 0.21
N HIS A 230 -8.89 3.04 1.10
CA HIS A 230 -8.09 4.10 1.69
C HIS A 230 -7.04 4.60 0.70
N VAL A 231 -7.21 5.84 0.24
CA VAL A 231 -6.38 6.47 -0.79
C VAL A 231 -5.60 7.65 -0.22
N ASP A 232 -6.19 8.38 0.71
CA ASP A 232 -5.66 9.65 1.19
C ASP A 232 -5.08 9.55 2.60
N GLY A 233 -4.38 10.60 3.01
CA GLY A 233 -3.76 10.70 4.32
C GLY A 233 -2.34 11.26 4.26
N PHE A 234 -1.67 11.23 5.40
CA PHE A 234 -0.32 11.74 5.54
C PHE A 234 0.64 11.06 4.55
N GLN A 235 0.53 9.73 4.40
CA GLN A 235 1.38 8.94 3.51
C GLN A 235 1.34 9.41 2.06
N ARG A 236 0.16 9.81 1.55
CA ARG A 236 0.01 10.35 0.20
C ARG A 236 0.69 11.72 0.08
N THR A 237 0.46 12.59 1.07
CA THR A 237 1.06 13.94 1.10
C THR A 237 2.59 13.84 1.15
N PHE A 238 3.10 13.04 2.07
CA PHE A 238 4.52 12.78 2.23
C PHE A 238 5.13 12.25 0.93
N CYS A 239 4.56 11.19 0.36
CA CYS A 239 5.17 10.53 -0.79
C CYS A 239 5.13 11.35 -2.06
N ARG A 240 4.01 12.02 -2.38
CA ARG A 240 3.96 12.89 -3.56
C ARG A 240 4.92 14.06 -3.44
N THR A 241 5.03 14.64 -2.24
CA THR A 241 5.92 15.79 -1.99
C THR A 241 7.38 15.37 -2.09
N MET A 242 7.77 14.33 -1.35
CA MET A 242 9.16 13.91 -1.30
C MET A 242 9.63 13.29 -2.62
N MET A 243 8.78 12.53 -3.33
CA MET A 243 9.16 11.99 -4.64
C MET A 243 9.38 13.11 -5.67
N GLY A 244 8.54 14.15 -5.66
CA GLY A 244 8.73 15.33 -6.51
C GLY A 244 10.07 16.01 -6.22
N ILE A 245 10.34 16.29 -4.94
CA ILE A 245 11.61 16.89 -4.51
C ILE A 245 12.81 16.02 -4.88
N ALA A 246 12.73 14.71 -4.64
CA ALA A 246 13.83 13.80 -4.94
C ALA A 246 14.13 13.76 -6.45
N GLN A 247 13.10 13.69 -7.29
CA GLN A 247 13.25 13.65 -8.74
C GLN A 247 13.78 14.98 -9.29
N GLU A 248 13.22 16.12 -8.85
CA GLU A 248 13.69 17.45 -9.25
C GLU A 248 15.17 17.67 -8.90
N ASN A 249 15.63 17.14 -7.77
CA ASN A 249 17.03 17.25 -7.36
C ASN A 249 17.94 16.27 -8.11
N ALA A 250 17.48 15.06 -8.40
CA ALA A 250 18.22 14.09 -9.20
C ALA A 250 18.43 14.59 -10.65
N ASP A 251 17.43 15.25 -11.23
CA ASP A 251 17.47 15.76 -12.62
C ASP A 251 18.17 17.11 -12.75
N ALA A 252 18.57 17.73 -11.64
CA ALA A 252 19.12 19.07 -11.66
C ALA A 252 20.50 19.13 -12.32
N ILE A 253 20.59 19.88 -13.42
CA ILE A 253 21.83 20.12 -14.17
C ILE A 253 22.88 20.86 -13.33
N HIS A 254 22.43 21.69 -12.38
CA HIS A 254 23.31 22.50 -11.53
C HIS A 254 23.43 21.91 -10.12
N PRO A 255 24.63 22.00 -9.52
CA PRO A 255 24.87 21.56 -8.15
C PRO A 255 23.84 22.16 -7.18
N LEU A 256 23.49 21.38 -6.16
CA LEU A 256 22.64 21.85 -5.07
C LEU A 256 23.31 23.05 -4.37
N ASN A 257 22.64 24.20 -4.44
CA ASN A 257 23.07 25.40 -3.75
C ASN A 257 22.38 25.52 -2.38
N ALA A 258 22.91 26.38 -1.50
CA ALA A 258 22.41 26.54 -0.14
C ALA A 258 20.90 26.88 -0.07
N ALA A 259 20.39 27.67 -1.02
CA ALA A 259 18.98 28.05 -1.06
C ALA A 259 18.07 26.84 -1.37
N ARG A 260 18.48 25.96 -2.30
CA ARG A 260 17.74 24.74 -2.62
C ARG A 260 17.76 23.74 -1.47
N VAL A 261 18.90 23.57 -0.81
CA VAL A 261 19.01 22.72 0.39
C VAL A 261 18.08 23.23 1.49
N ALA A 262 18.08 24.53 1.78
CA ALA A 262 17.20 25.12 2.78
C ALA A 262 15.71 24.95 2.45
N ALA A 263 15.33 25.02 1.17
CA ALA A 263 13.95 24.77 0.74
C ALA A 263 13.52 23.31 1.00
N VAL A 264 14.40 22.34 0.76
CA VAL A 264 14.14 20.93 1.07
C VAL A 264 14.03 20.71 2.57
N GLU A 265 14.94 21.28 3.36
CA GLU A 265 14.91 21.20 4.83
C GLU A 265 13.61 21.77 5.39
N GLN A 266 13.12 22.90 4.86
CA GLN A 266 11.84 23.48 5.28
C GLN A 266 10.66 22.52 5.00
N VAL A 267 10.66 21.83 3.86
CA VAL A 267 9.61 20.85 3.54
C VAL A 267 9.66 19.66 4.49
N LEU A 268 10.85 19.13 4.78
CA LEU A 268 11.03 18.02 5.72
C LEU A 268 10.53 18.41 7.12
N ASP A 269 10.91 19.58 7.63
CA ASP A 269 10.44 20.11 8.92
C ASP A 269 8.90 20.21 8.97
N ASP A 270 8.29 20.72 7.90
CA ASP A 270 6.84 20.86 7.82
C ASP A 270 6.12 19.50 7.74
N LEU A 271 6.72 18.51 7.07
CA LEU A 271 6.20 17.14 7.03
C LEU A 271 6.29 16.47 8.40
N ILE A 272 7.41 16.59 9.11
CA ILE A 272 7.59 16.07 10.47
C ILE A 272 6.53 16.64 11.41
N ARG A 273 6.33 17.96 11.40
CA ARG A 273 5.32 18.63 12.24
C ARG A 273 3.90 18.14 11.98
N ARG A 274 3.61 17.68 10.76
CA ARG A 274 2.29 17.20 10.33
C ARG A 274 2.14 15.68 10.45
N TYR A 275 3.20 14.96 10.79
CA TYR A 275 3.20 13.50 10.84
C TYR A 275 2.28 13.01 11.98
N PRO A 276 1.33 12.09 11.71
CA PRO A 276 0.31 11.69 12.69
C PRO A 276 0.86 10.76 13.80
N LEU A 277 0.53 11.05 15.06
CA LEU A 277 0.66 10.12 16.19
C LEU A 277 -0.54 9.14 16.20
N PRO A 278 -0.35 7.83 16.48
CA PRO A 278 0.85 7.15 17.00
C PRO A 278 1.79 6.54 15.93
N ALA A 279 1.49 6.66 14.63
CA ALA A 279 2.39 6.17 13.57
C ALA A 279 3.79 6.81 13.64
N LEU A 280 3.85 8.07 14.11
CA LEU A 280 5.09 8.79 14.36
C LEU A 280 5.98 8.07 15.38
N GLU A 281 5.46 7.62 16.52
CA GLU A 281 6.30 7.04 17.60
C GLU A 281 7.00 5.75 17.18
N MET A 282 6.37 4.95 16.33
CA MET A 282 6.91 3.65 15.94
C MET A 282 7.87 3.71 14.76
N PHE A 283 7.73 4.72 13.90
CA PHE A 283 8.57 4.89 12.71
C PHE A 283 9.66 5.94 12.93
N TYR A 284 9.67 6.62 14.08
CA TYR A 284 10.49 7.81 14.27
C TYR A 284 11.98 7.57 14.02
N ASP A 285 12.53 6.49 14.55
CA ASP A 285 13.96 6.19 14.42
C ASP A 285 14.34 5.86 12.97
N ALA A 286 13.55 5.01 12.30
CA ALA A 286 13.69 4.72 10.87
C ALA A 286 13.51 5.97 9.99
N TYR A 287 12.60 6.88 10.37
CA TYR A 287 12.42 8.16 9.70
C TYR A 287 13.67 9.05 9.85
N LEU A 288 14.24 9.17 11.05
CA LEU A 288 15.45 9.96 11.28
C LEU A 288 16.64 9.39 10.50
N ALA A 289 16.81 8.06 10.50
CA ALA A 289 17.84 7.39 9.71
C ALA A 289 17.67 7.68 8.20
N TRP A 290 16.43 7.61 7.69
CA TRP A 290 16.13 7.99 6.31
C TRP A 290 16.44 9.46 6.03
N ASP A 291 16.01 10.36 6.91
CA ASP A 291 16.17 11.80 6.76
C ASP A 291 17.66 12.18 6.65
N ASP A 292 18.50 11.58 7.50
CA ASP A 292 19.95 11.73 7.44
C ASP A 292 20.55 11.15 6.14
N ALA A 293 20.15 9.94 5.74
CA ALA A 293 20.58 9.33 4.49
C ALA A 293 20.17 10.17 3.26
N PHE A 294 18.94 10.67 3.25
CA PHE A 294 18.38 11.50 2.19
C PHE A 294 19.11 12.84 2.06
N ARG A 295 19.33 13.54 3.18
CA ARG A 295 20.11 14.79 3.19
C ARG A 295 21.56 14.56 2.73
N SER A 296 22.14 13.42 3.07
CA SER A 296 23.49 13.05 2.62
C SER A 296 23.53 12.77 1.13
N ALA A 297 22.54 12.02 0.61
CA ALA A 297 22.39 11.73 -0.81
C ALA A 297 22.23 13.03 -1.62
N LEU A 298 21.39 13.96 -1.19
CA LEU A 298 21.25 15.26 -1.85
C LEU A 298 22.58 16.01 -1.98
N ARG A 299 23.50 15.89 -1.01
CA ARG A 299 24.78 16.62 -1.05
C ARG A 299 25.84 15.90 -1.89
N ILE A 300 25.85 14.58 -1.88
CA ILE A 300 26.95 13.76 -2.39
C ILE A 300 26.59 13.09 -3.73
N ASP A 301 25.44 12.41 -3.77
CA ASP A 301 24.94 11.68 -4.93
C ASP A 301 23.41 11.86 -5.06
N PRO A 302 22.94 12.98 -5.66
CA PRO A 302 21.52 13.27 -5.81
C PRO A 302 20.76 12.18 -6.60
N GLY A 303 21.46 11.40 -7.43
CA GLY A 303 20.87 10.30 -8.19
C GLY A 303 20.31 9.17 -7.32
N ARG A 304 20.78 9.03 -6.06
CA ARG A 304 20.24 8.06 -5.10
C ARG A 304 18.96 8.51 -4.41
N ALA A 305 18.67 9.82 -4.40
CA ALA A 305 17.55 10.38 -3.65
C ALA A 305 16.19 9.76 -4.04
N PRO A 306 15.82 9.57 -5.33
CA PRO A 306 14.53 8.98 -5.70
C PRO A 306 14.34 7.56 -5.15
N ARG A 307 15.39 6.74 -5.17
CA ARG A 307 15.32 5.36 -4.66
C ARG A 307 15.15 5.35 -3.14
N LEU A 308 15.92 6.16 -2.42
CA LEU A 308 15.78 6.31 -0.96
C LEU A 308 14.39 6.78 -0.57
N THR A 309 13.86 7.78 -1.28
CA THR A 309 12.50 8.26 -1.05
C THR A 309 11.46 7.18 -1.32
N ALA A 310 11.61 6.40 -2.39
CA ALA A 310 10.69 5.28 -2.68
C ALA A 310 10.68 4.23 -1.56
N THR A 311 11.84 3.85 -1.03
CA THR A 311 11.93 2.91 0.12
C THR A 311 11.25 3.47 1.37
N CYS A 312 11.50 4.74 1.72
CA CYS A 312 10.85 5.37 2.88
C CYS A 312 9.34 5.48 2.69
N CYS A 313 8.92 5.77 1.47
CA CYS A 313 7.53 5.74 1.08
C CYS A 313 6.87 4.39 1.34
N ASP A 314 7.52 3.28 0.97
CA ASP A 314 7.08 1.91 1.29
C ASP A 314 6.92 1.69 2.79
N ALA A 315 7.90 2.12 3.59
CA ALA A 315 7.82 2.01 5.04
C ALA A 315 6.66 2.84 5.63
N VAL A 316 6.54 4.13 5.26
CA VAL A 316 5.49 5.03 5.76
C VAL A 316 4.09 4.49 5.43
N CYS A 317 3.86 4.01 4.21
CA CYS A 317 2.57 3.46 3.83
C CYS A 317 2.26 2.14 4.56
N TYR A 318 3.23 1.24 4.67
CA TYR A 318 3.06 -0.03 5.40
C TYR A 318 2.72 0.22 6.87
N ILE A 319 3.47 1.09 7.55
CA ILE A 319 3.27 1.38 8.98
C ILE A 319 1.95 2.11 9.21
N SER A 320 1.59 3.05 8.32
CA SER A 320 0.28 3.71 8.38
C SER A 320 -0.85 2.68 8.26
N SER A 321 -0.75 1.74 7.31
CA SER A 321 -1.72 0.66 7.14
C SER A 321 -1.81 -0.23 8.37
N ALA A 322 -0.67 -0.63 8.94
CA ALA A 322 -0.63 -1.44 10.17
C ALA A 322 -1.24 -0.70 11.37
N ALA A 323 -0.98 0.61 11.49
CA ALA A 323 -1.58 1.43 12.53
C ALA A 323 -3.11 1.51 12.39
N TYR A 324 -3.63 1.71 11.17
CA TYR A 324 -5.07 1.71 10.91
C TYR A 324 -5.73 0.35 11.18
N ALA A 325 -5.01 -0.75 10.94
CA ALA A 325 -5.48 -2.09 11.25
C ALA A 325 -5.40 -2.45 12.75
N GLY A 326 -4.84 -1.58 13.60
CA GLY A 326 -4.61 -1.86 15.02
C GLY A 326 -3.42 -2.80 15.28
N GLU A 327 -2.59 -3.06 14.27
CA GLU A 327 -1.43 -3.96 14.31
C GLU A 327 -0.10 -3.21 14.47
N GLY A 328 -0.13 -1.89 14.65
CA GLY A 328 1.07 -1.07 14.69
C GLY A 328 2.11 -1.56 15.72
N GLN A 329 1.68 -1.94 16.92
CA GLN A 329 2.61 -2.42 17.95
C GLN A 329 2.98 -3.90 17.84
N SER A 330 2.64 -4.57 16.73
CA SER A 330 2.99 -5.97 16.53
C SER A 330 4.51 -6.16 16.42
N ALA A 331 4.98 -7.36 16.82
CA ALA A 331 6.40 -7.70 16.72
C ALA A 331 6.91 -7.64 15.28
N GLY A 332 6.06 -7.97 14.29
CA GLY A 332 6.42 -7.90 12.87
C GLY A 332 6.63 -6.47 12.38
N VAL A 333 5.79 -5.52 12.80
CA VAL A 333 5.97 -4.11 12.42
C VAL A 333 7.23 -3.52 13.06
N ARG A 334 7.51 -3.85 14.33
CA ARG A 334 8.74 -3.39 14.99
C ARG A 334 10.01 -3.92 14.32
N ALA A 335 10.06 -5.23 14.04
CA ALA A 335 11.19 -5.83 13.34
C ALA A 335 11.40 -5.22 11.95
N TYR A 336 10.31 -4.89 11.24
CA TYR A 336 10.40 -4.19 9.96
C TYR A 336 10.95 -2.76 10.10
N CYS A 337 10.53 -2.01 11.13
CA CYS A 337 11.10 -0.68 11.40
C CYS A 337 12.61 -0.75 11.67
N GLU A 338 13.05 -1.70 12.50
CA GLU A 338 14.47 -1.92 12.81
C GLU A 338 15.28 -2.28 11.55
N GLU A 339 14.77 -3.18 10.70
CA GLU A 339 15.42 -3.56 9.44
C GLU A 339 15.57 -2.37 8.48
N ILE A 340 14.54 -1.55 8.34
CA ILE A 340 14.55 -0.38 7.46
C ILE A 340 15.44 0.73 8.02
N GLU A 341 15.46 0.92 9.33
CA GLU A 341 16.41 1.83 10.00
C GLU A 341 17.86 1.45 9.69
N ASP A 342 18.20 0.16 9.85
CA ASP A 342 19.53 -0.37 9.52
C ASP A 342 19.89 -0.17 8.05
N GLU A 343 18.94 -0.36 7.13
CA GLU A 343 19.15 -0.11 5.69
C GLU A 343 19.50 1.36 5.42
N PHE A 344 18.76 2.31 5.99
CA PHE A 344 19.03 3.74 5.80
C PHE A 344 20.36 4.17 6.42
N ASN A 345 20.66 3.68 7.64
CA ASN A 345 21.94 3.91 8.29
C ASN A 345 23.11 3.39 7.44
N ALA A 346 22.97 2.21 6.84
CA ALA A 346 23.99 1.65 5.95
C ALA A 346 24.23 2.55 4.72
N VAL A 347 23.18 3.12 4.12
CA VAL A 347 23.33 4.06 3.00
C VAL A 347 24.02 5.36 3.42
N ALA A 348 23.68 5.92 4.59
CA ALA A 348 24.33 7.12 5.10
C ALA A 348 25.84 6.88 5.35
N VAL A 349 26.20 5.73 5.91
CA VAL A 349 27.60 5.32 6.13
C VAL A 349 28.36 5.13 4.81
N ASP A 350 27.71 4.55 3.80
CA ASP A 350 28.30 4.37 2.47
C ASP A 350 28.59 5.72 1.81
N LEU A 351 27.62 6.63 1.80
CA LEU A 351 27.78 7.98 1.26
C LEU A 351 28.87 8.78 1.99
N ALA A 352 29.02 8.63 3.30
CA ALA A 352 30.06 9.32 4.06
C ALA A 352 31.49 8.83 3.76
N ARG A 353 31.66 7.70 3.06
CA ARG A 353 32.97 7.17 2.64
C ARG A 353 33.40 7.65 1.26
N GLU A 354 32.46 8.17 0.45
CA GLU A 354 32.71 8.80 -0.85
C GLU A 354 33.16 10.26 -0.68
#